data_AF-A0A7C4FV49-F1
#
_entry.id   AF-A0A7C4FV49-F1
#
_cell.length_a   1.000
_cell.length_b   1.000
_cell.length_c   1.000
_cell.angle_alpha   90.00
_cell.angle_beta   90.00
_cell.angle_gamma   90.00
#
_symmetry.space_group_name_H-M   'P 1'
#
loop_
_entity.id
_entity.type
_entity.pdbx_description
1 polymer ?
#
loop_
_entity_poly.entity_id
_entity_poly.type
_entity_poly.pdbx_seq_one_letter_code
_entity_poly.pdbx_strand_id
1 'polypeptide(L)'
;MLRKVINVTGTVIHTNLGRSILSKEAICNIEFACSNYVNLEYDIKSGQRGHRDSLTEELIKTLTGCEASTVVNNNASAVLICLDTLAKGKEVIVSRGELVEIGGSFRIPDVMESSGAILREVGTTNKTYIKDYQKAINEKTALLLKIHAS
;
A
#
# COMPACT_ATOMS: atom_id res chain seq x y z
N MET A 1 -13.98 -1.96 25.57
CA MET A 1 -13.68 -3.36 25.20
C MET A 1 -14.20 -3.63 23.80
N LEU A 2 -13.44 -4.37 22.99
CA LEU A 2 -13.91 -4.91 21.71
C LEU A 2 -14.84 -6.11 21.96
N ARG A 3 -15.83 -6.32 21.09
CA ARG A 3 -16.80 -7.43 21.17
C ARG A 3 -16.99 -8.07 19.81
N LYS A 4 -17.25 -9.38 19.80
CA LYS A 4 -17.65 -10.11 18.60
C LYS A 4 -19.01 -9.58 18.11
N VAL A 5 -19.13 -9.44 16.80
CA VAL A 5 -20.35 -9.01 16.11
C VAL A 5 -20.77 -10.06 15.08
N ILE A 6 -22.08 -10.16 14.81
CA ILE A 6 -22.62 -10.98 13.73
C ILE A 6 -22.90 -10.06 12.54
N ASN A 7 -22.21 -10.27 11.43
CA ASN A 7 -22.41 -9.47 10.22
C ASN A 7 -23.60 -10.01 9.40
N VAL A 8 -24.71 -9.26 9.37
CA VAL A 8 -25.90 -9.54 8.55
C VAL A 8 -26.10 -8.55 7.40
N THR A 9 -25.10 -7.70 7.11
CA THR A 9 -25.18 -6.65 6.08
C THR A 9 -25.03 -7.18 4.64
N GLY A 10 -24.50 -8.39 4.48
CA GLY A 10 -24.08 -8.91 3.17
C GLY A 10 -22.76 -8.34 2.64
N THR A 11 -22.17 -7.35 3.30
CA THR A 11 -20.87 -6.78 2.93
C THR A 11 -19.73 -7.64 3.48
N VAL A 12 -18.97 -8.28 2.60
CA VAL A 12 -17.84 -9.16 2.98
C VAL A 12 -16.66 -8.36 3.53
N ILE A 13 -16.17 -7.37 2.79
CA ILE A 13 -15.08 -6.48 3.23
C ILE A 13 -15.69 -5.25 3.91
N HIS A 14 -16.16 -5.43 5.14
CA HIS A 14 -16.80 -4.35 5.89
C HIS A 14 -15.76 -3.54 6.66
N THR A 15 -15.49 -2.31 6.21
CA THR A 15 -14.46 -1.42 6.80
C THR A 15 -14.67 -1.18 8.29
N ASN A 16 -15.90 -0.88 8.72
CA ASN A 16 -16.22 -0.64 10.13
C ASN A 16 -16.22 -1.89 11.03
N LEU A 17 -16.34 -3.10 10.44
CA LEU A 17 -16.36 -4.36 11.21
C LEU A 17 -15.01 -5.10 11.16
N GLY A 18 -13.95 -4.46 10.64
CA GLY A 18 -12.59 -5.01 10.67
C GLY A 18 -12.12 -5.70 9.37
N ARG A 19 -12.78 -5.47 8.23
CA ARG A 19 -12.38 -5.99 6.91
C ARG A 19 -12.41 -7.52 6.84
N SER A 20 -11.29 -8.17 6.50
CA SER A 20 -11.20 -9.61 6.27
C SER A 20 -11.04 -10.37 7.58
N ILE A 21 -11.76 -11.48 7.72
CA ILE A 21 -11.60 -12.43 8.83
C ILE A 21 -10.47 -13.41 8.48
N LEU A 22 -9.64 -13.74 9.46
CA LEU A 22 -8.56 -14.71 9.31
C LEU A 22 -9.08 -16.16 9.38
N SER A 23 -8.45 -17.05 8.62
CA SER A 23 -8.69 -18.49 8.74
C SER A 23 -8.21 -19.01 10.09
N LYS A 24 -8.73 -20.16 10.54
CA LYS A 24 -8.26 -20.79 11.79
C LYS A 24 -6.76 -21.07 11.77
N GLU A 25 -6.24 -21.52 10.63
CA GLU A 25 -4.82 -21.80 10.44
C GLU A 25 -3.96 -20.54 10.60
N ALA A 26 -4.37 -19.42 10.00
CA ALA A 26 -3.68 -18.14 10.16
C ALA A 26 -3.69 -17.67 11.63
N ILE A 27 -4.81 -17.85 12.34
CA ILE A 27 -4.91 -17.52 13.77
C ILE A 27 -3.95 -18.39 14.60
N CYS A 28 -3.89 -19.70 14.35
CA CYS A 28 -2.97 -20.59 15.05
C CYS A 28 -1.49 -20.19 14.82
N ASN A 29 -1.13 -19.80 13.60
CA ASN A 29 0.24 -19.35 13.30
C ASN A 29 0.60 -18.04 14.01
N ILE A 30 -0.36 -17.10 14.12
CA ILE A 30 -0.17 -15.87 14.90
C ILE A 30 0.00 -16.20 16.38
N GLU A 31 -0.84 -17.07 16.94
CA GLU A 31 -0.76 -17.49 18.34
C GLU A 31 0.60 -18.14 18.65
N PHE A 32 1.07 -19.03 17.76
CA PHE A 32 2.40 -19.62 17.86
C PHE A 32 3.50 -18.55 17.86
N ALA A 33 3.47 -17.61 16.91
CA ALA A 33 4.48 -16.56 16.80
C ALA A 33 4.46 -15.57 17.98
N CYS A 34 3.30 -15.31 18.57
CA CYS A 34 3.15 -14.41 19.72
C CYS A 34 3.50 -15.08 21.05
N SER A 35 3.37 -16.39 21.16
CA SER A 35 3.59 -17.13 22.42
C SER A 35 5.00 -17.71 22.56
N ASN A 36 5.88 -17.49 21.57
CA ASN A 36 7.23 -18.05 21.51
C ASN A 36 8.25 -17.01 21.03
N TYR A 37 9.53 -17.22 21.33
CA TYR A 37 10.60 -16.58 20.58
C TYR A 37 10.67 -17.20 19.19
N VAL A 38 10.65 -16.36 18.16
CA VAL A 38 10.71 -16.77 16.76
C VAL A 38 11.88 -16.10 16.04
N ASN A 39 12.29 -16.69 14.92
CA ASN A 39 13.40 -16.23 14.09
C ASN A 39 13.00 -15.03 13.19
N LEU A 40 12.29 -14.04 13.74
CA LEU A 40 11.72 -12.91 12.99
C LEU A 40 12.79 -12.08 12.27
N GLU A 41 13.93 -11.85 12.92
CA GLU A 41 15.09 -11.15 12.36
C GLU A 41 16.37 -11.97 12.60
N TYR A 42 16.27 -13.30 12.52
CA TYR A 42 17.39 -14.19 12.80
C TYR A 42 17.47 -15.30 11.76
N ASP A 43 18.63 -15.48 11.15
CA ASP A 43 18.88 -16.57 10.23
C ASP A 43 19.48 -17.77 10.98
N ILE A 44 18.74 -18.87 11.00
CA ILE A 44 19.11 -20.06 11.77
C ILE A 44 20.37 -20.74 11.21
N LYS A 45 20.60 -20.66 9.89
CA LYS A 45 21.72 -21.35 9.23
C LYS A 45 23.06 -20.68 9.54
N SER A 46 23.09 -19.36 9.51
CA SER A 46 24.29 -18.55 9.76
C SER A 46 24.45 -18.17 11.23
N GLY A 47 23.38 -18.20 12.02
CA GLY A 47 23.39 -17.76 13.42
C GLY A 47 23.56 -16.24 13.57
N GLN A 48 23.13 -15.46 12.58
CA GLN A 48 23.29 -14.02 12.54
C GLN A 48 21.94 -13.29 12.40
N ARG A 49 21.97 -11.97 12.54
CA ARG A 49 20.81 -11.12 12.28
C ARG A 49 20.38 -11.26 10.82
N GLY A 50 19.11 -11.58 10.61
CA GLY A 50 18.46 -11.68 9.31
C GLY A 50 17.49 -10.52 9.05
N HIS A 51 16.92 -10.50 7.85
CA HIS A 51 15.87 -9.55 7.46
C HIS A 51 14.49 -10.21 7.47
N ARG A 52 13.53 -9.58 8.16
CA ARG A 52 12.15 -10.10 8.24
C ARG A 52 11.45 -10.20 6.89
N ASP A 53 11.76 -9.28 5.97
CA ASP A 53 11.13 -9.21 4.65
C ASP A 53 11.36 -10.50 3.84
N SER A 54 12.48 -11.19 4.08
CA SER A 54 12.80 -12.47 3.46
C SER A 54 11.77 -13.56 3.75
N LEU A 55 10.99 -13.44 4.83
CA LEU A 55 9.91 -14.39 5.16
C LEU A 55 8.71 -14.29 4.21
N THR A 56 8.49 -13.12 3.60
CA THR A 56 7.34 -12.86 2.71
C THR A 56 7.72 -12.64 1.26
N GLU A 57 8.95 -12.18 1.01
CA GLU A 57 9.38 -11.75 -0.32
C GLU A 57 9.29 -12.87 -1.35
N GLU A 58 9.77 -14.07 -1.03
CA GLU A 58 9.74 -15.20 -1.96
C GLU A 58 8.31 -15.57 -2.36
N LEU A 59 7.39 -15.64 -1.39
CA LEU A 59 5.98 -15.94 -1.64
C LEU A 59 5.33 -14.89 -2.55
N ILE A 60 5.58 -13.60 -2.29
CA ILE A 60 5.03 -12.52 -3.11
C ILE A 60 5.60 -12.57 -4.52
N LYS A 61 6.92 -12.77 -4.67
CA LYS A 61 7.57 -12.93 -5.97
C LYS A 61 6.99 -14.10 -6.76
N THR A 62 6.75 -15.24 -6.13
CA THR A 62 6.11 -16.40 -6.77
C THR A 62 4.68 -16.09 -7.21
N LEU A 63 3.89 -15.38 -6.40
CA LEU A 63 2.49 -15.08 -6.70
C LEU A 63 2.33 -14.02 -7.80
N THR A 64 3.22 -13.02 -7.84
CA THR A 64 3.05 -11.86 -8.74
C THR A 64 4.02 -11.83 -9.92
N GLY A 65 5.09 -12.63 -9.87
CA GLY A 65 6.19 -12.58 -10.86
C GLY A 65 7.06 -11.31 -10.77
N CYS A 66 7.03 -10.60 -9.64
CA CYS A 66 7.86 -9.39 -9.46
C CYS A 66 9.33 -9.73 -9.20
N GLU A 67 10.22 -8.76 -9.45
CA GLU A 67 11.67 -8.92 -9.25
C GLU A 67 12.05 -8.89 -7.76
N ALA A 68 11.36 -8.06 -6.97
CA ALA A 68 11.54 -7.88 -5.54
C ALA A 68 10.23 -7.39 -4.91
N SER A 69 10.07 -7.59 -3.60
CA SER A 69 8.91 -7.06 -2.86
C SER A 69 9.26 -6.70 -1.43
N THR A 70 8.49 -5.77 -0.87
CA THR A 70 8.54 -5.41 0.56
C THR A 70 7.12 -5.19 1.08
N VAL A 71 6.94 -5.34 2.38
CA VAL A 71 5.66 -5.19 3.07
C VAL A 71 5.79 -4.10 4.12
N VAL A 72 4.89 -3.12 4.04
CA VAL A 72 4.81 -2.03 5.01
C VAL A 72 3.47 -2.10 5.74
N ASN A 73 3.31 -1.29 6.78
CA ASN A 73 2.14 -1.30 7.68
C ASN A 73 0.78 -1.37 6.95
N ASN A 74 0.58 -0.53 5.93
CA ASN A 74 -0.63 -0.54 5.11
C ASN A 74 -0.38 0.13 3.75
N ASN A 75 -1.38 0.09 2.86
CA ASN A 75 -1.27 0.70 1.54
C ASN A 75 -1.03 2.23 1.58
N ALA A 76 -1.55 2.93 2.60
CA ALA A 76 -1.29 4.36 2.77
C ALA A 76 0.20 4.65 2.96
N SER A 77 0.86 3.83 3.78
CA SER A 77 2.30 3.87 4.01
C SER A 77 3.07 3.51 2.74
N ALA A 78 2.57 2.55 1.95
CA ALA A 78 3.19 2.16 0.69
C ALA A 78 3.18 3.32 -0.32
N VAL A 79 2.04 3.99 -0.49
CA VAL A 79 1.93 5.19 -1.35
C VAL A 79 2.90 6.27 -0.88
N LEU A 80 2.91 6.57 0.43
CA LEU A 80 3.81 7.57 1.01
C LEU A 80 5.29 7.26 0.72
N ILE A 81 5.74 6.04 1.02
CA ILE A 81 7.13 5.61 0.84
C ILE A 81 7.53 5.62 -0.64
N CYS A 82 6.66 5.14 -1.53
CA CYS A 82 6.94 5.18 -2.97
C CYS A 82 7.11 6.62 -3.47
N LEU A 83 6.26 7.55 -3.03
CA LEU A 83 6.34 8.96 -3.45
C LEU A 83 7.55 9.67 -2.85
N ASP A 84 7.84 9.50 -1.56
CA ASP A 84 9.01 10.11 -0.90
C ASP A 84 10.31 9.57 -1.51
N THR A 85 10.38 8.25 -1.78
CA THR A 85 11.59 7.63 -2.31
C THR A 85 11.84 8.00 -3.77
N LEU A 86 10.80 8.01 -4.61
CA LEU A 86 10.95 8.14 -6.07
C LEU A 86 10.75 9.56 -6.59
N ALA A 87 10.02 10.41 -5.87
CA ALA A 87 9.53 11.68 -6.41
C ALA A 87 9.61 12.88 -5.45
N LYS A 88 10.32 12.78 -4.33
CA LYS A 88 10.53 13.91 -3.42
C LYS A 88 11.12 15.12 -4.14
N GLY A 89 10.46 16.27 -4.02
CA GLY A 89 10.82 17.52 -4.68
C GLY A 89 10.62 17.53 -6.20
N LYS A 90 9.98 16.49 -6.77
CA LYS A 90 9.73 16.32 -8.21
C LYS A 90 8.25 16.14 -8.49
N GLU A 91 7.86 16.28 -9.76
CA GLU A 91 6.47 16.21 -10.18
C GLU A 91 5.97 14.77 -10.32
N VAL A 92 4.79 14.51 -9.78
CA VAL A 92 4.05 13.26 -9.94
C VAL A 92 2.75 13.57 -10.69
N ILE A 93 2.63 12.98 -11.88
CA ILE A 93 1.48 13.21 -12.75
C ILE A 93 0.38 12.22 -12.40
N VAL A 94 -0.82 12.73 -12.12
CA VAL A 94 -1.99 11.92 -11.75
C VAL A 94 -3.27 12.53 -12.35
N SER A 95 -4.24 11.70 -12.67
CA SER A 95 -5.56 12.18 -13.13
C SER A 95 -6.29 12.93 -12.02
N ARG A 96 -6.92 14.07 -12.34
CA ARG A 96 -7.76 14.81 -11.39
C ARG A 96 -8.88 13.95 -10.80
N GLY A 97 -9.48 13.07 -11.62
CA GLY A 97 -10.52 12.14 -11.19
C GLY A 97 -10.06 11.03 -10.24
N GLU A 98 -8.76 10.92 -9.98
CA GLU A 98 -8.16 9.88 -9.14
C GLU A 98 -7.73 10.38 -7.76
N LEU A 99 -7.92 11.67 -7.48
CA LEU A 99 -7.65 12.28 -6.18
C LEU A 99 -8.77 11.95 -5.18
N VAL A 100 -8.86 10.67 -4.83
CA VAL A 100 -9.92 10.09 -4.00
C VAL A 100 -9.61 10.17 -2.50
N GLU A 101 -10.68 10.02 -1.71
CA GLU A 101 -10.62 9.80 -0.27
C GLU A 101 -11.12 8.40 0.06
N ILE A 102 -10.35 7.64 0.84
CA ILE A 102 -10.67 6.27 1.24
C ILE A 102 -10.84 6.22 2.76
N GLY A 103 -11.95 5.66 3.23
CA GLY A 103 -12.18 5.39 4.66
C GLY A 103 -12.21 6.63 5.55
N GLY A 104 -12.54 7.81 5.00
CA GLY A 104 -12.79 9.05 5.75
C GLY A 104 -11.56 9.75 6.34
N SER A 105 -10.35 9.24 6.09
CA SER A 105 -9.10 9.77 6.67
C SER A 105 -7.89 9.66 5.77
N PHE A 106 -7.95 8.86 4.71
CA PHE A 106 -6.87 8.73 3.75
C PHE A 106 -7.22 9.49 2.47
N ARG A 107 -6.58 10.65 2.28
CA ARG A 107 -6.75 11.51 1.11
C ARG A 107 -5.46 11.51 0.31
N ILE A 108 -5.54 11.17 -0.97
CA ILE A 108 -4.37 11.13 -1.86
C ILE A 108 -3.59 12.45 -1.86
N PRO A 109 -4.24 13.63 -1.98
CA PRO A 109 -3.52 14.91 -1.95
C PRO A 109 -2.68 15.09 -0.68
N ASP A 110 -3.26 14.79 0.49
CA ASP A 110 -2.61 15.00 1.79
C ASP A 110 -1.38 14.07 1.96
N VAL A 111 -1.45 12.85 1.40
CA VAL A 111 -0.33 11.89 1.40
C VAL A 111 0.77 12.34 0.43
N MET A 112 0.39 12.86 -0.74
CA MET A 112 1.35 13.39 -1.70
C MET A 112 2.09 14.60 -1.13
N GLU A 113 1.37 15.52 -0.49
CA GLU A 113 1.97 16.66 0.21
C GLU A 113 2.95 16.20 1.30
N SER A 114 2.53 15.23 2.12
CA SER A 114 3.36 14.67 3.20
C SER A 114 4.63 13.96 2.68
N SER A 115 4.58 13.39 1.47
CA SER A 115 5.74 12.77 0.83
C SER A 115 6.76 13.79 0.26
N GLY A 116 6.39 15.06 0.19
CA GLY A 116 7.17 16.10 -0.49
C GLY A 116 7.17 15.98 -2.01
N ALA A 117 6.32 15.14 -2.60
CA ALA A 117 6.10 15.08 -4.03
C ALA A 117 5.25 16.27 -4.50
N ILE A 118 5.53 16.79 -5.69
CA ILE A 118 4.79 17.90 -6.27
C ILE A 118 3.64 17.32 -7.10
N LEU A 119 2.41 17.54 -6.64
CA LEU A 119 1.21 17.10 -7.35
C LEU A 119 1.06 17.82 -8.70
N ARG A 120 1.04 17.07 -9.80
CA ARG A 120 0.72 17.56 -11.15
C ARG A 120 -0.52 16.87 -11.69
N GLU A 121 -1.67 17.42 -11.37
CA GLU A 121 -2.94 16.88 -11.84
C GLU A 121 -3.21 17.17 -13.32
N VAL A 122 -3.79 16.19 -14.02
CA VAL A 122 -4.14 16.28 -15.45
C VAL A 122 -5.58 15.85 -15.72
N GLY A 123 -6.09 16.21 -16.89
CA GLY A 123 -7.46 15.89 -17.29
C GLY A 123 -8.51 16.64 -16.47
N THR A 124 -9.72 16.09 -16.43
CA THR A 124 -10.84 16.59 -15.64
C THR A 124 -11.28 15.55 -14.62
N THR A 125 -12.23 15.92 -13.75
CA THR A 125 -12.77 15.03 -12.72
C THR A 125 -13.34 13.73 -13.28
N ASN A 126 -13.95 13.77 -14.46
CA ASN A 126 -14.66 12.64 -15.06
C ASN A 126 -14.04 12.11 -16.36
N LYS A 127 -13.04 12.80 -16.94
CA LYS A 127 -12.41 12.42 -18.20
C LYS A 127 -10.93 12.77 -18.20
N THR A 128 -10.10 11.75 -18.42
CA THR A 128 -8.66 11.92 -18.58
C THR A 128 -8.19 11.07 -19.76
N TYR A 129 -7.44 11.69 -20.66
CA TYR A 129 -6.93 11.05 -21.88
C TYR A 129 -5.41 10.86 -21.79
N ILE A 130 -4.88 9.92 -22.58
CA ILE A 130 -3.42 9.67 -22.66
C ILE A 130 -2.65 10.95 -23.01
N LYS A 131 -3.19 11.79 -23.90
CA LYS A 131 -2.60 13.08 -24.29
C LYS A 131 -2.45 14.07 -23.12
N ASP A 132 -3.28 13.96 -22.09
CA ASP A 132 -3.23 14.85 -20.93
C ASP A 132 -2.00 14.51 -20.07
N TYR A 133 -1.71 13.22 -19.90
CA TYR A 133 -0.46 12.75 -19.29
C TYR A 133 0.75 13.15 -20.14
N GLN A 134 0.75 12.87 -21.44
CA GLN A 134 1.89 13.16 -22.33
C GLN A 134 2.29 14.64 -22.32
N LYS A 135 1.31 15.56 -22.34
CA LYS A 135 1.55 17.00 -22.30
C LYS A 135 2.10 17.51 -20.97
N ALA A 136 1.88 16.76 -19.89
CA ALA A 136 2.35 17.14 -18.57
C ALA A 136 3.78 16.70 -18.28
N ILE A 137 4.31 15.71 -19.02
CA ILE A 137 5.68 15.23 -18.86
C ILE A 137 6.69 16.34 -19.21
N ASN A 138 7.65 16.57 -18.32
CA ASN A 138 8.75 17.52 -18.47
C ASN A 138 9.97 17.06 -17.65
N GLU A 139 11.04 17.87 -17.63
CA GLU A 139 12.31 17.58 -16.95
C GLU A 139 12.19 17.37 -15.42
N LYS A 140 11.11 17.86 -14.80
CA LYS A 140 10.84 17.69 -13.36
C LYS A 140 9.96 16.47 -13.07
N THR A 141 9.42 15.80 -14.09
CA THR A 141 8.56 14.62 -13.90
C THR A 141 9.37 13.43 -13.40
N ALA A 142 8.92 12.83 -12.29
CA ALA A 142 9.56 11.64 -11.70
C ALA A 142 8.68 10.40 -11.78
N LEU A 143 7.35 10.54 -11.70
CA LEU A 143 6.44 9.41 -11.61
C LEU A 143 5.13 9.69 -12.34
N LEU A 144 4.60 8.67 -13.02
CA LEU A 144 3.21 8.63 -13.47
C LEU A 144 2.43 7.77 -12.47
N LEU A 145 1.54 8.40 -11.72
CA LEU A 145 0.73 7.72 -10.70
C LEU A 145 -0.66 7.43 -11.27
N LYS A 146 -1.09 6.18 -11.12
CA LYS A 146 -2.44 5.72 -11.46
C LYS A 146 -3.09 5.15 -10.21
N ILE A 147 -4.27 5.63 -9.88
CA ILE A 147 -5.02 5.20 -8.69
C ILE A 147 -6.32 4.56 -9.15
N HIS A 148 -6.67 3.44 -8.53
CA HIS A 148 -7.94 2.78 -8.81
C HIS A 148 -9.07 3.55 -8.11
N ALA A 149 -9.99 4.10 -8.90
CA ALA A 149 -11.25 4.62 -8.38
C ALA A 149 -12.14 3.43 -8.00
N SER A 150 -12.38 3.27 -6.69
CA SER A 150 -13.33 2.30 -6.14
C SER A 150 -14.77 2.79 -6.28
#